data_AF-A0A842PLS2-F1
#
_entry.id   AF-A0A842PLS2-F1
#
_cell.length_a   1.000
_cell.length_b   1.000
_cell.length_c   1.000
_cell.angle_alpha   90.00
_cell.angle_beta   90.00
_cell.angle_gamma   90.00
#
_symmetry.space_group_name_H-M   'P 1'
#
loop_
_entity.id
_entity.type
_entity.pdbx_description
1 polymer ?
#
loop_
_entity_poly.entity_id
_entity_poly.type
_entity_poly.pdbx_seq_one_letter_code
_entity_poly.pdbx_strand_id
1 'polypeptide(L)'
;MQYLDFKRERDEATTSWERGDPVAALVERTGPTTYLVTLPGGETHAVEYGKERGARVGGCDCKGFEFRDDEDSPCAHLCVLRKAEWSHNHFGDAAGRDVTDDPITAHDTAEHVAPNATEPEPDLVADGGDIVEAPTTGHDGRVFGRPEDQL
;
A
#
# COMPACT_ATOMS: atom_id res chain seq x y z
N MET A 1 -4.25 8.97 -4.62
CA MET A 1 -3.16 9.51 -5.45
C MET A 1 -3.41 10.99 -5.78
N GLN A 2 -2.36 11.81 -5.72
CA GLN A 2 -2.35 13.24 -6.06
C GLN A 2 -1.35 13.50 -7.20
N TYR A 3 -1.48 14.63 -7.90
CA TYR A 3 -0.49 15.09 -8.87
C TYR A 3 0.78 15.58 -8.15
N LEU A 4 1.94 15.34 -8.76
CA LEU A 4 3.25 15.58 -8.14
C LEU A 4 4.14 16.44 -9.03
N ASP A 5 4.70 17.52 -8.48
CA ASP A 5 5.63 18.40 -9.20
C ASP A 5 7.10 18.05 -8.92
N PHE A 6 7.56 16.94 -9.50
CA PHE A 6 8.97 16.54 -9.42
C PHE A 6 9.95 17.52 -10.09
N LYS A 7 9.47 18.37 -11.00
CA LYS A 7 10.35 19.34 -11.68
C LYS A 7 10.73 20.43 -10.68
N ARG A 8 9.76 20.97 -9.94
CA ARG A 8 10.02 21.94 -8.89
C ARG A 8 10.97 21.38 -7.84
N GLU A 9 10.70 20.18 -7.32
CA GLU A 9 11.56 19.56 -6.30
C GLU A 9 13.03 19.46 -6.72
N ARG A 10 13.26 19.10 -7.98
CA ARG A 10 14.59 19.04 -8.57
C ARG A 10 15.21 20.43 -8.70
N ASP A 11 14.46 21.36 -9.28
CA ASP A 11 14.97 22.69 -9.64
C ASP A 11 15.26 23.53 -8.38
N GLU A 12 14.52 23.31 -7.30
CA GLU A 12 14.70 23.97 -6.00
C GLU A 12 15.60 23.18 -5.03
N ALA A 13 16.04 21.97 -5.41
CA ALA A 13 16.84 21.09 -4.57
C ALA A 13 16.26 20.92 -3.16
N THR A 14 14.97 20.59 -3.09
CA THR A 14 14.26 20.43 -1.81
C THR A 14 14.88 19.32 -0.97
N THR A 15 14.66 19.35 0.35
CA THR A 15 15.16 18.28 1.24
C THR A 15 14.58 16.91 0.86
N SER A 16 13.34 16.84 0.38
CA SER A 16 12.75 15.61 -0.16
C SER A 16 13.50 15.11 -1.39
N TRP A 17 13.86 16.01 -2.31
CA TRP A 17 14.66 15.67 -3.47
C TRP A 17 16.04 15.19 -3.07
N GLU A 18 16.77 15.90 -2.21
CA GLU A 18 18.13 15.54 -1.80
C GLU A 18 18.17 14.19 -1.08
N ARG A 19 17.20 13.93 -0.19
CA ARG A 19 17.11 12.67 0.56
C ARG A 19 16.68 11.48 -0.30
N GLY A 20 15.98 11.71 -1.39
CA GLY A 20 15.56 10.65 -2.29
C GLY A 20 16.74 10.14 -3.11
N ASP A 21 17.48 9.15 -2.60
CA ASP A 21 18.59 8.51 -3.32
C ASP A 21 18.18 7.11 -3.81
N PRO A 22 18.03 6.89 -5.13
CA PRO A 22 17.65 5.59 -5.68
C PRO A 22 18.75 4.52 -5.58
N VAL A 23 20.01 4.90 -5.34
CA VAL A 23 21.11 3.93 -5.16
C VAL A 23 21.12 3.38 -3.73
N ALA A 24 20.81 4.24 -2.76
CA ALA A 24 20.88 3.88 -1.34
C ALA A 24 19.54 3.32 -0.80
N ALA A 25 18.43 3.55 -1.48
CA ALA A 25 17.11 3.05 -1.08
C ALA A 25 16.88 1.60 -1.52
N LEU A 26 16.07 0.88 -0.74
CA LEU A 26 15.49 -0.40 -1.14
C LEU A 26 14.12 -0.14 -1.76
N VAL A 27 13.87 -0.67 -2.96
CA VAL A 27 12.58 -0.55 -3.64
C VAL A 27 12.08 -1.94 -4.00
N GLU A 28 10.95 -2.33 -3.42
CA GLU A 28 10.25 -3.57 -3.77
C GLU A 28 8.92 -3.22 -4.45
N ARG A 29 8.64 -3.88 -5.58
CA ARG A 29 7.36 -3.73 -6.28
C ARG A 29 6.36 -4.74 -5.75
N THR A 30 5.21 -4.26 -5.30
CA THR A 30 4.11 -5.10 -4.78
C THR A 30 2.89 -5.13 -5.70
N GLY A 31 2.82 -4.23 -6.68
CA GLY A 31 1.79 -4.20 -7.71
C GLY A 31 2.20 -3.36 -8.93
N PRO A 32 1.29 -3.18 -9.91
CA PRO A 32 1.59 -2.39 -11.11
C PRO A 32 1.98 -0.94 -10.79
N THR A 33 1.28 -0.33 -9.84
CA THR A 33 1.50 1.06 -9.40
C THR A 33 1.91 1.15 -7.93
N THR A 34 2.21 0.04 -7.26
CA THR A 34 2.42 -0.01 -5.82
C THR A 34 3.80 -0.56 -5.49
N TYR A 35 4.49 0.14 -4.61
CA TYR A 35 5.87 -0.15 -4.20
C TYR A 35 5.98 -0.06 -2.67
N LEU A 36 6.93 -0.80 -2.11
CA LEU A 36 7.48 -0.59 -0.79
C LEU A 36 8.83 0.09 -0.95
N VAL A 37 9.02 1.24 -0.32
CA VAL A 37 10.26 2.01 -0.39
C VAL A 37 10.85 2.19 1.00
N THR A 38 12.12 1.81 1.16
CA THR A 38 12.87 1.98 2.39
C THR A 38 14.06 2.90 2.14
N LEU A 39 14.08 4.06 2.79
CA LEU A 39 15.23 4.96 2.76
C LEU A 39 16.33 4.49 3.73
N PRO A 40 17.61 4.88 3.54
CA PRO A 40 18.70 4.51 4.42
C PRO A 40 18.43 4.83 5.90
N GLY A 41 18.40 3.80 6.74
CA GLY A 41 18.17 3.94 8.18
C GLY A 41 16.75 4.38 8.58
N GLY A 42 15.80 4.34 7.65
CA GLY A 42 14.39 4.70 7.86
C GLY A 42 13.46 3.50 7.90
N GLU A 43 12.17 3.79 8.08
CA GLU A 43 11.09 2.81 7.98
C GLU A 43 10.69 2.58 6.51
N THR A 44 10.08 1.42 6.26
CA THR A 44 9.51 1.08 4.94
C THR A 44 8.12 1.68 4.82
N HIS A 45 7.83 2.31 3.68
CA HIS A 45 6.51 2.86 3.37
C HIS A 45 5.93 2.28 2.08
N ALA A 46 4.61 2.11 2.08
CA ALA A 46 3.83 1.86 0.88
C ALA A 46 3.69 3.15 0.06
N VAL A 47 4.00 3.02 -1.22
CA VAL A 47 4.04 4.12 -2.17
C VAL A 47 3.24 3.74 -3.40
N GLU A 48 2.25 4.56 -3.72
CA GLU A 48 1.58 4.51 -5.01
C GLU A 48 2.32 5.44 -5.97
N TYR A 49 2.73 4.92 -7.12
CA TYR A 49 3.44 5.66 -8.15
C TYR A 49 2.96 5.27 -9.54
N GLY A 50 2.47 6.24 -10.29
CA GLY A 50 1.97 6.04 -11.63
C GLY A 50 1.93 7.33 -12.43
N LYS A 51 1.20 7.29 -13.53
CA LYS A 51 0.90 8.46 -14.35
C LYS A 51 -0.58 8.52 -14.69
N GLU A 52 -1.06 9.73 -14.93
CA GLU A 52 -2.37 10.00 -15.50
C GLU A 52 -2.20 11.06 -16.57
N ARG A 53 -2.63 10.78 -17.80
CA ARG A 53 -2.50 11.71 -18.95
C ARG A 53 -1.06 12.23 -19.14
N GLY A 54 -0.07 11.41 -18.82
CA GLY A 54 1.36 11.74 -18.89
C GLY A 54 1.95 12.49 -17.69
N ALA A 55 1.12 13.03 -16.81
CA ALA A 55 1.55 13.65 -15.55
C ALA A 55 1.79 12.56 -14.50
N ARG A 56 2.78 12.75 -13.62
CA ARG A 56 3.06 11.77 -12.55
C ARG A 56 2.10 12.00 -11.41
N VAL A 57 1.57 10.90 -10.90
CA VAL A 57 0.67 10.87 -9.75
C VAL A 57 1.19 9.87 -8.73
N GLY A 58 0.89 10.11 -7.47
CA GLY A 58 1.29 9.17 -6.43
C GLY A 58 0.75 9.50 -5.06
N GLY A 59 1.14 8.67 -4.12
CA GLY A 59 0.78 8.74 -2.70
C GLY A 59 1.78 7.93 -1.90
N CYS A 60 1.93 8.26 -0.63
CA CYS A 60 2.79 7.54 0.31
C CYS A 60 2.16 7.64 1.70
N ASP A 61 2.21 6.57 2.50
CA ASP A 61 1.70 6.60 3.87
C ASP A 61 2.64 7.32 4.85
N CYS A 62 3.81 7.77 4.40
CA CYS A 62 4.74 8.46 5.27
C CYS A 62 4.21 9.85 5.67
N LYS A 63 4.65 10.29 6.86
CA LYS A 63 4.41 11.65 7.37
C LYS A 63 5.12 12.74 6.57
N GLY A 64 5.84 12.40 5.50
CA GLY A 64 6.54 13.36 4.65
C GLY A 64 5.61 14.41 4.05
N PHE A 65 4.31 14.12 3.92
CA PHE A 65 3.32 15.11 3.52
C PHE A 65 2.91 16.09 4.63
N GLU A 66 3.18 15.78 5.90
CA GLU A 66 2.91 16.69 7.04
C GLU A 66 4.00 17.76 7.19
N PHE A 67 5.19 17.51 6.62
CA PHE A 67 6.36 18.39 6.72
C PHE A 67 6.82 18.93 5.35
N ARG A 68 5.94 18.90 4.35
CA ARG A 68 6.21 19.40 3.00
C ARG A 68 6.12 20.93 2.96
N ASP A 69 6.98 21.55 2.16
CA ASP A 69 6.95 22.99 1.91
C ASP A 69 5.67 23.42 1.16
N ASP A 70 5.07 22.50 0.38
CA ASP A 70 3.93 22.74 -0.51
C ASP A 70 3.03 21.52 -0.67
N GLU A 71 1.73 21.70 -0.89
CA GLU A 71 0.76 20.59 -1.00
C GLU A 71 1.01 19.61 -2.15
N ASP A 72 1.62 20.07 -3.24
CA ASP A 72 1.94 19.23 -4.41
C ASP A 72 3.37 18.65 -4.36
N SER A 73 4.11 18.89 -3.26
CA SER A 73 5.48 18.40 -3.08
C SER A 73 5.47 16.89 -2.76
N PRO A 74 6.13 16.05 -3.57
CA PRO A 74 6.33 14.64 -3.27
C PRO A 74 7.27 14.46 -2.06
N CYS A 75 7.01 13.42 -1.27
CA CYS A 75 7.97 13.01 -0.24
C CYS A 75 9.23 12.37 -0.84
N ALA A 76 10.27 12.19 -0.03
CA ALA A 76 11.53 11.57 -0.45
C ALA A 76 11.36 10.16 -1.08
N HIS A 77 10.38 9.36 -0.63
CA HIS A 77 10.10 8.04 -1.22
C HIS A 77 9.61 8.13 -2.67
N LEU A 78 8.75 9.11 -2.96
CA LEU A 78 8.29 9.38 -4.33
C LEU A 78 9.44 9.93 -5.19
N CYS A 79 10.32 10.75 -4.61
CA CYS A 79 11.54 11.21 -5.29
C CYS A 79 12.49 10.07 -5.66
N VAL A 80 12.62 9.03 -4.81
CA VAL A 80 13.36 7.79 -5.15
C VAL A 80 12.80 7.17 -6.42
N LEU A 81 11.50 6.87 -6.46
CA LEU A 81 10.87 6.21 -7.61
C LEU A 81 11.01 7.06 -8.88
N ARG A 82 10.87 8.38 -8.76
CA ARG A 82 11.04 9.29 -9.89
C ARG A 82 12.46 9.29 -10.44
N LYS A 83 13.47 9.36 -9.57
CA LYS A 83 14.88 9.36 -9.99
C LYS A 83 15.27 8.01 -10.58
N ALA A 84 14.81 6.92 -9.99
CA ALA A 84 15.01 5.57 -10.50
C ALA A 84 14.39 5.40 -11.90
N GLU A 85 13.12 5.79 -12.09
CA GLU A 85 12.45 5.78 -13.41
C GLU A 85 13.25 6.59 -14.44
N TRP A 86 13.71 7.78 -14.06
CA TRP A 86 14.47 8.64 -14.96
C TRP A 86 15.82 8.02 -15.34
N SER A 87 16.57 7.50 -14.36
CA SER A 87 17.86 6.85 -14.52
C SER A 87 17.77 5.61 -15.41
N HIS A 88 16.76 4.75 -15.19
CA HIS A 88 16.48 3.62 -16.07
C HIS A 88 16.24 4.09 -17.52
N ASN A 89 15.33 5.04 -17.72
CA ASN A 89 14.90 5.46 -19.04
C ASN A 89 15.98 6.17 -19.86
N HIS A 90 16.95 6.83 -19.20
CA HIS A 90 17.98 7.62 -19.88
C HIS A 90 19.32 6.90 -20.01
N PHE A 91 19.65 6.02 -19.05
CA PHE A 91 20.97 5.41 -18.98
C PHE A 91 20.94 3.89 -18.81
N GLY A 92 19.78 3.30 -18.48
CA GLY A 92 19.66 1.87 -18.21
C GLY A 92 20.35 1.43 -16.91
N ASP A 93 20.56 2.35 -15.97
CA ASP A 93 21.27 2.09 -14.71
C ASP A 93 20.55 1.06 -13.83
N ALA A 94 21.34 0.35 -13.02
CA ALA A 94 20.84 -0.55 -11.99
C ALA A 94 20.05 0.18 -10.88
N ALA A 95 20.34 1.46 -10.63
CA ALA A 95 19.57 2.31 -9.70
C ALA A 95 18.12 2.51 -10.15
N GLY A 96 17.81 2.18 -11.39
CA GLY A 96 16.47 2.23 -11.97
C GLY A 96 15.68 0.93 -11.82
N ARG A 97 16.14 -0.02 -10.99
CA ARG A 97 15.53 -1.35 -10.82
C ARG A 97 15.11 -1.61 -9.38
N ASP A 98 14.07 -2.42 -9.21
CA ASP A 98 13.62 -2.91 -7.91
C ASP A 98 14.45 -4.12 -7.44
N VAL A 99 14.13 -4.66 -6.27
CA VAL A 99 14.82 -5.83 -5.68
C VAL A 99 14.75 -7.10 -6.53
N THR A 100 13.82 -7.20 -7.49
CA THR A 100 13.71 -8.35 -8.40
C THR A 100 14.39 -8.10 -9.74
N ASP A 101 15.16 -7.01 -9.86
CA ASP A 101 15.82 -6.53 -11.09
C ASP A 101 14.84 -6.01 -12.16
N ASP A 102 13.57 -5.82 -11.82
CA ASP A 102 12.58 -5.24 -12.73
C ASP A 102 12.71 -3.71 -12.77
N PRO A 103 12.54 -3.08 -13.95
CA PRO A 103 12.68 -1.64 -14.07
C PRO A 103 11.55 -0.92 -13.33
N ILE A 104 11.89 0.17 -12.64
CA ILE A 104 10.91 1.05 -11.97
C ILE A 104 10.25 1.94 -13.02
N THR A 105 8.93 1.86 -13.11
CA THR A 105 8.15 2.46 -14.22
C THR A 105 6.85 3.07 -13.73
N ALA A 106 6.51 4.26 -14.25
CA ALA A 106 5.20 4.87 -14.05
C ALA A 106 4.18 4.27 -15.05
N HIS A 107 3.32 3.39 -14.54
CA HIS A 107 2.20 2.81 -15.30
C HIS A 107 1.02 3.79 -15.33
N ASP A 108 0.23 3.75 -16.41
CA ASP A 108 -0.98 4.58 -16.46
C ASP A 108 -2.00 4.03 -15.46
N THR A 109 -2.41 4.87 -14.53
CA THR A 109 -3.29 4.45 -13.44
C THR A 109 -4.65 4.02 -13.95
N ALA A 110 -5.15 4.62 -15.04
CA ALA A 110 -6.45 4.27 -15.63
C ALA A 110 -6.49 2.84 -16.20
N GLU A 111 -5.33 2.27 -16.58
CA GLU A 111 -5.22 0.88 -17.03
C GLU A 111 -5.34 -0.13 -15.88
N HIS A 112 -5.22 0.35 -14.64
CA HIS A 112 -5.19 -0.46 -13.43
C HIS A 112 -6.29 -0.08 -12.42
N VAL A 113 -7.13 0.91 -12.73
CA VAL A 113 -8.38 1.14 -12.00
C VAL A 113 -9.28 -0.06 -12.25
N ALA A 114 -9.53 -0.85 -11.20
CA ALA A 114 -10.55 -1.89 -11.25
C ALA A 114 -11.88 -1.25 -11.70
N PRO A 115 -12.60 -1.82 -12.68
CA PRO A 115 -13.80 -1.21 -13.26
C PRO A 115 -15.00 -1.07 -12.30
N ASN A 116 -14.84 -1.19 -10.98
CA ASN A 116 -15.92 -1.06 -9.99
C ASN A 116 -15.42 -0.57 -8.61
N ALA A 117 -14.80 0.61 -8.54
CA ALA A 117 -14.75 1.38 -7.30
C ALA A 117 -15.91 2.40 -7.28
N THR A 118 -17.15 1.90 -7.31
CA THR A 118 -18.34 2.71 -6.99
C THR A 118 -18.89 2.18 -5.67
N GLU A 119 -18.79 3.03 -4.64
CA GLU A 119 -19.37 2.93 -3.29
C GLU A 119 -18.74 1.90 -2.31
N PRO A 120 -18.63 2.25 -1.00
CA PRO A 120 -18.28 1.27 0.02
C PRO A 120 -19.44 0.28 0.18
N GLU A 121 -19.18 -0.99 -0.14
CA GLU A 121 -20.10 -2.08 0.20
C GLU A 121 -20.26 -2.12 1.73
N PRO A 122 -21.50 -2.05 2.27
CA PRO A 122 -21.72 -2.22 3.69
C PRO A 122 -21.54 -3.71 4.08
N ASP A 123 -20.91 -3.90 5.25
CA ASP A 123 -20.74 -5.17 5.99
C ASP A 123 -19.80 -6.23 5.39
N LEU A 124 -18.51 -6.07 5.66
CA LEU A 124 -17.60 -7.21 5.83
C LEU A 124 -18.06 -8.02 7.04
N VAL A 125 -18.95 -9.00 6.82
CA VAL A 125 -19.15 -10.09 7.77
C VAL A 125 -17.92 -10.99 7.70
N ALA A 126 -17.07 -10.91 8.72
CA ALA A 126 -16.11 -11.98 8.97
C ALA A 126 -16.90 -13.25 9.29
N ASP A 127 -16.71 -14.33 8.54
CA ASP A 127 -17.18 -15.67 8.91
C ASP A 127 -16.50 -16.09 10.21
N GLY A 128 -17.05 -15.64 11.33
CA GLY A 128 -16.68 -16.06 12.66
C GLY A 128 -16.75 -17.58 12.71
N GLY A 129 -15.59 -18.19 12.89
CA GLY A 129 -15.44 -19.63 12.93
C GLY A 129 -16.47 -20.30 13.84
N ASP A 130 -16.99 -21.41 13.34
CA ASP A 130 -17.91 -22.34 13.99
C ASP A 130 -17.60 -22.50 15.50
N ILE A 131 -18.49 -21.99 16.36
CA ILE A 131 -18.51 -22.42 17.75
C ILE A 131 -19.10 -23.83 17.78
N VAL A 132 -18.23 -24.83 17.85
CA VAL A 132 -18.62 -26.17 18.28
C VAL A 132 -19.21 -26.08 19.69
N GLU A 133 -20.53 -26.16 19.82
CA GLU A 133 -21.16 -26.32 21.12
C GLU A 133 -20.80 -27.69 21.68
N ALA A 134 -19.92 -27.69 22.70
CA ALA A 134 -19.74 -28.85 23.55
C ALA A 134 -21.03 -29.10 24.34
N PRO A 135 -21.54 -30.35 24.42
CA PRO A 135 -22.75 -30.62 25.19
C PRO A 135 -22.46 -30.40 26.68
N THR A 136 -23.06 -29.37 27.26
CA THR A 136 -23.08 -29.21 28.71
C THR A 136 -24.22 -30.05 29.28
N THR A 137 -23.82 -31.02 30.08
CA THR A 137 -24.67 -31.83 30.93
C THR A 137 -25.53 -30.96 31.86
N GLY A 138 -26.83 -31.05 31.64
CA GLY A 138 -27.99 -30.94 32.55
C GLY A 138 -27.90 -30.17 33.88
N HIS A 139 -28.87 -29.27 34.06
CA HIS A 139 -29.63 -29.13 35.30
C HIS A 139 -31.03 -28.54 34.98
N ASP A 140 -32.05 -28.85 35.79
CA ASP A 140 -33.40 -28.23 35.87
C ASP A 140 -34.65 -29.04 35.47
N GLY A 141 -34.71 -30.28 35.96
CA GLY A 141 -35.75 -30.53 36.97
C GLY A 141 -37.21 -30.73 36.51
N ARG A 142 -37.48 -31.28 35.33
CA ARG A 142 -38.84 -31.74 34.99
C ARG A 142 -38.97 -33.27 35.06
N VAL A 143 -39.63 -33.73 36.12
CA VAL A 143 -40.03 -35.13 36.29
C VAL A 143 -41.23 -35.42 35.38
N PHE A 144 -41.06 -36.34 34.42
CA PHE A 144 -42.16 -37.03 33.75
C PHE A 144 -42.18 -38.46 34.27
N GLY A 145 -43.28 -38.86 34.95
CA GLY A 145 -43.34 -40.06 35.77
C GLY A 145 -43.98 -41.31 35.13
N ARG A 146 -43.47 -42.48 35.59
CA ARG A 146 -44.05 -43.84 35.82
C ARG A 146 -44.71 -44.59 34.62
N PRO A 147 -44.82 -45.95 34.62
CA PRO A 147 -44.46 -46.94 35.67
C PRO A 147 -43.84 -48.29 35.19
N GLU A 148 -43.02 -48.92 36.03
CA GLU A 148 -42.85 -50.39 36.15
C GLU A 148 -42.59 -50.61 37.66
N ASP A 149 -43.19 -51.48 38.44
CA ASP A 149 -44.13 -52.58 38.25
C ASP A 149 -44.88 -52.78 39.57
N GLN A 150 -46.10 -53.32 39.50
CA GLN A 150 -46.86 -53.78 40.67
C GLN A 150 -46.24 -55.04 41.26
N LEU A 151 -46.01 -55.02 42.57
CA LEU A 151 -46.56 -56.04 43.48
C LEU A 151 -47.58 -55.35 44.38
#